data_AF-A0A2I0TWF8-F1
#
_entry.id   AF-A0A2I0TWF8-F1
#
_cell.length_a   1.000
_cell.length_b   1.000
_cell.length_c   1.000
_cell.angle_alpha   90.00
_cell.angle_beta   90.00
_cell.angle_gamma   90.00
#
_symmetry.space_group_name_H-M   'P 1'
#
loop_
_entity.id
_entity.type
_entity.pdbx_description
1 polymer ?
#
loop_
_entity_poly.entity_id
_entity_poly.type
_entity_poly.pdbx_seq_one_letter_code
_entity_poly.pdbx_strand_id
1 'polypeptide(L)'
;MLKHLRLLSTGRNPLAPRRQQTPAQTAQQVGDLIYGQFLVANKDMEPEMVCIDSSGRSSGMGLIGQDGFLFKVSLGLIRKLLAPKCEIIQELSQLYPFELVLGMNGRIWVKAKTVQQTLIIVNILEACEYMTAEQRKQALAKLSGN
;
A
#
# COMPACT_ATOMS: atom_id res chain seq x y z
N MET A 1 17.81 1.01 -6.20
CA MET A 1 16.71 1.89 -6.64
C MET A 1 15.53 1.76 -5.67
N LEU A 2 15.75 2.06 -4.38
CA LEU A 2 14.75 1.97 -3.31
C LEU A 2 14.41 3.39 -2.88
N LYS A 3 13.20 3.86 -3.17
CA LYS A 3 12.66 5.04 -2.48
C LYS A 3 11.18 4.87 -2.20
N HIS A 4 10.91 4.68 -0.91
CA HIS A 4 9.72 5.10 -0.18
C HIS A 4 8.39 4.37 -0.46
N LEU A 5 8.13 3.35 0.34
CA LEU A 5 6.78 2.96 0.72
C LEU A 5 6.27 3.91 1.82
N ARG A 6 5.14 4.59 1.60
CA ARG A 6 4.36 5.21 2.68
C ARG A 6 3.28 4.21 3.11
N LEU A 7 3.51 3.50 4.22
CA LEU A 7 2.37 3.04 5.04
C LEU A 7 1.84 4.28 5.78
N LEU A 8 0.73 4.86 5.35
CA LEU A 8 0.00 5.85 6.13
C LEU A 8 -0.83 5.12 7.21
N SER A 9 -0.15 4.57 8.21
CA SER A 9 -0.80 4.13 9.45
C SER A 9 -0.98 5.36 10.33
N THR A 10 -2.11 6.08 10.21
CA THR A 10 -2.47 7.11 11.18
C THR A 10 -2.88 6.45 12.49
N GLY A 11 -2.01 6.53 13.50
CA GLY A 11 -2.31 6.17 14.89
C GLY A 11 -1.24 5.32 15.57
N ARG A 12 -0.11 5.94 15.98
CA ARG A 12 0.82 5.30 16.93
C ARG A 12 0.43 5.68 18.36
N ASN A 13 0.04 4.69 19.16
CA ASN A 13 0.02 4.79 20.61
C ASN A 13 1.46 4.53 21.14
N PRO A 14 2.10 5.48 21.86
CA PRO A 14 3.55 5.42 22.16
C PRO A 14 3.98 4.45 23.27
N LEU A 15 3.12 3.53 23.76
CA LEU A 15 3.39 2.69 24.93
C LEU A 15 3.43 1.16 24.69
N ALA A 16 3.58 0.69 23.44
CA ALA A 16 3.71 -0.76 23.21
C ALA A 16 5.14 -1.26 23.54
N PRO A 17 5.30 -2.33 24.34
CA PRO A 17 6.61 -2.83 24.79
C PRO A 17 7.42 -3.42 23.62
N ARG A 18 8.75 -3.24 23.69
CA ARG A 18 9.73 -3.81 22.76
C ARG A 18 9.67 -5.35 22.80
N ARG A 19 8.93 -5.96 21.89
CA ARG A 19 9.05 -7.40 21.63
C ARG A 19 10.32 -7.64 20.81
N GLN A 20 11.34 -8.22 21.45
CA GLN A 20 12.34 -9.03 20.74
C GLN A 20 11.56 -10.11 19.98
N GLN A 21 11.40 -9.93 18.67
CA GLN A 21 10.84 -10.97 17.81
C GLN A 21 11.97 -11.93 17.46
N THR A 22 11.99 -13.07 18.14
CA THR A 22 12.43 -14.35 17.55
C THR A 22 11.81 -14.50 16.15
N PRO A 23 12.41 -15.26 15.21
CA PRO A 23 11.80 -15.48 13.91
C PRO A 23 10.49 -16.23 14.14
N ALA A 24 9.40 -15.49 14.25
CA ALA A 24 8.07 -16.05 14.22
C ALA A 24 7.98 -16.74 12.85
N GLN A 25 7.94 -18.06 12.85
CA GLN A 25 7.43 -18.82 11.72
C GLN A 25 5.99 -18.31 11.50
N THR A 26 5.85 -17.26 10.71
CA THR A 26 4.56 -16.80 10.23
C THR A 26 4.01 -17.95 9.41
N ALA A 27 2.99 -18.63 9.92
CA ALA A 27 2.31 -19.71 9.22
C ALA A 27 1.62 -19.12 7.98
N GLN A 28 2.39 -18.99 6.90
CA GLN A 28 1.90 -18.57 5.60
C GLN A 28 1.19 -19.75 4.96
N GLN A 29 0.01 -19.47 4.41
CA GLN A 29 -0.76 -20.43 3.65
C GLN A 29 -0.74 -20.09 2.16
N VAL A 30 -1.00 -21.10 1.33
CA VAL A 30 -1.21 -20.90 -0.10
C VAL A 30 -2.43 -20.00 -0.28
N GLY A 31 -2.25 -18.89 -0.99
CA GLY A 31 -3.30 -17.88 -1.21
C GLY A 31 -3.07 -16.58 -0.41
N ASP A 32 -2.15 -16.57 0.55
CA ASP A 32 -1.83 -15.35 1.30
C ASP A 32 -1.14 -14.30 0.43
N LEU A 33 -1.40 -13.03 0.76
CA LEU A 33 -0.76 -11.88 0.13
C LEU A 33 0.45 -11.44 0.93
N ILE A 34 1.56 -11.21 0.24
CA ILE A 34 2.83 -10.81 0.84
C ILE A 34 3.32 -9.51 0.22
N TYR A 35 3.76 -8.61 1.10
CA TYR A 35 4.50 -7.42 0.74
C TYR A 35 5.96 -7.61 1.13
N GLY A 36 6.86 -7.48 0.15
CA GLY A 36 8.30 -7.65 0.35
C GLY A 36 9.11 -7.01 -0.75
N GLN A 37 10.42 -7.14 -0.65
CA GLN A 37 11.37 -6.63 -1.63
C GLN A 37 12.19 -7.77 -2.23
N PHE A 38 12.63 -7.62 -3.47
CA PHE A 38 13.56 -8.57 -4.07
C PHE A 38 14.94 -8.40 -3.45
N LEU A 39 15.51 -9.52 -3.00
CA LEU A 39 16.91 -9.63 -2.59
C LEU A 39 17.79 -9.90 -3.81
N VAL A 40 17.36 -10.82 -4.67
CA VAL A 40 18.03 -11.20 -5.92
C VAL A 40 17.03 -11.11 -7.07
N ALA A 41 17.41 -10.45 -8.16
CA ALA A 41 16.57 -10.31 -9.36
C ALA A 41 17.46 -10.20 -10.62
N ASN A 42 18.13 -11.30 -10.96
CA ASN A 42 18.98 -11.41 -12.14
C ASN A 42 18.22 -12.16 -13.26
N LYS A 43 18.61 -11.93 -14.53
CA LYS A 43 17.92 -12.56 -15.67
C LYS A 43 18.16 -14.07 -15.77
N ASP A 44 19.29 -14.52 -15.25
CA ASP A 44 19.77 -15.91 -15.36
C ASP A 44 19.47 -16.73 -14.10
N MET A 45 18.68 -16.20 -13.16
CA MET A 45 18.38 -16.82 -11.88
C MET A 45 16.93 -16.54 -11.47
N GLU A 46 16.31 -17.48 -10.75
CA GLU A 46 15.01 -17.25 -10.14
C GLU A 46 15.08 -16.13 -9.10
N PRO A 47 14.12 -15.19 -9.09
CA PRO A 47 14.18 -14.06 -8.18
C PRO A 47 13.82 -14.47 -6.75
N GLU A 48 14.58 -13.96 -5.79
CA GLU A 48 14.37 -14.22 -4.36
C GLU A 48 13.81 -12.97 -3.68
N MET A 49 12.84 -13.14 -2.79
CA MET A 49 12.20 -12.05 -2.06
C MET A 49 12.37 -12.18 -0.54
N VAL A 50 12.46 -11.03 0.12
CA VAL A 50 12.67 -10.94 1.56
C VAL A 50 11.67 -9.94 2.17
N CYS A 51 11.21 -10.23 3.39
CA CYS A 51 10.25 -9.41 4.15
C CYS A 51 10.89 -8.69 5.35
N ILE A 52 12.20 -8.48 5.31
CA ILE A 52 12.98 -7.79 6.33
C ILE A 52 13.93 -6.79 5.67
N ASP A 53 14.17 -5.69 6.36
CA ASP A 53 15.21 -4.74 6.02
C ASP A 53 16.59 -5.26 6.42
N SER A 54 17.65 -4.54 6.02
CA SER A 54 19.04 -4.88 6.37
C SER A 54 19.34 -4.78 7.87
N SER A 55 18.46 -4.18 8.67
CA SER A 55 18.55 -4.15 10.13
C SER A 55 17.81 -5.32 10.81
N GLY A 56 17.26 -6.25 10.02
CA GLY A 56 16.51 -7.40 10.50
C GLY A 56 15.09 -7.08 10.95
N ARG A 57 14.55 -5.90 10.62
CA ARG A 57 13.18 -5.49 10.98
C ARG A 57 12.25 -5.64 9.79
N SER A 58 11.00 -6.01 10.03
CA SER A 58 10.01 -6.13 8.96
C SER A 58 9.66 -4.80 8.31
N SER A 59 9.74 -3.67 9.03
CA SER A 59 9.56 -2.32 8.47
C SER A 59 8.32 -2.15 7.57
N GLY A 60 7.21 -2.84 7.90
CA GLY A 60 5.96 -2.84 7.13
C GLY A 60 5.86 -3.91 6.04
N MET A 61 6.85 -4.79 5.91
CA MET A 61 6.84 -5.99 5.06
C MET A 61 6.33 -7.22 5.82
N GLY A 62 5.96 -8.25 5.05
CA GLY A 62 5.38 -9.50 5.53
C GLY A 62 3.99 -9.76 4.96
N LEU A 63 3.19 -10.51 5.70
CA LEU A 63 1.80 -10.78 5.34
C LEU A 63 0.99 -9.49 5.30
N ILE A 64 0.27 -9.30 4.20
CA ILE A 64 -0.71 -8.23 4.04
C ILE A 64 -1.98 -8.63 4.80
N GLY A 65 -2.62 -7.67 5.46
CA GLY A 65 -3.79 -7.92 6.30
C GLY A 65 -4.94 -8.63 5.56
N GLN A 66 -5.74 -9.37 6.32
CA GLN A 66 -6.98 -9.97 5.82
C GLN A 66 -8.04 -8.89 5.53
N ASP A 67 -9.00 -9.20 4.66
CA ASP A 67 -10.16 -8.33 4.34
C ASP A 67 -9.85 -6.99 3.66
N GLY A 68 -8.79 -6.92 2.86
CA GLY A 68 -8.58 -5.81 1.93
C GLY A 68 -8.88 -6.17 0.49
N PHE A 69 -8.90 -5.16 -0.38
CA PHE A 69 -9.16 -5.29 -1.80
C PHE A 69 -7.86 -5.18 -2.59
N LEU A 70 -7.55 -6.21 -3.39
CA LEU A 70 -6.39 -6.24 -4.28
C LEU A 70 -6.85 -6.02 -5.72
N PHE A 71 -6.27 -5.03 -6.39
CA PHE A 71 -6.58 -4.73 -7.79
C PHE A 71 -5.33 -4.38 -8.60
N LYS A 72 -5.46 -4.47 -9.92
CA LYS A 72 -4.37 -4.23 -10.87
C LYS A 72 -4.54 -2.85 -11.49
N VAL A 73 -3.44 -2.12 -11.58
CA VAL A 73 -3.36 -0.81 -12.23
C VAL A 73 -2.19 -0.76 -13.20
N SER A 74 -2.09 0.33 -13.97
CA SER A 74 -0.92 0.56 -14.81
C SER A 74 0.34 0.84 -13.96
N LEU A 75 1.50 0.49 -14.51
CA LEU A 75 2.78 0.80 -13.87
C LEU A 75 3.04 2.32 -13.82
N GLY A 76 2.45 3.08 -14.75
CA GLY A 76 2.51 4.53 -14.77
C GLY A 76 1.83 5.13 -13.54
N LEU A 77 0.64 4.63 -13.20
CA LEU A 77 -0.09 5.05 -12.01
C LEU A 77 0.68 4.73 -10.73
N ILE A 78 1.23 3.51 -10.59
CA ILE A 78 2.05 3.16 -9.41
C ILE A 78 3.21 4.12 -9.20
N ARG A 79 3.95 4.45 -10.27
CA ARG A 79 5.08 5.40 -10.19
C ARG A 79 4.63 6.81 -9.80
N LYS A 80 3.46 7.25 -10.28
CA LYS A 80 2.83 8.53 -9.91
C LYS A 80 2.41 8.54 -8.43
N LEU A 81 1.87 7.43 -7.92
CA LEU A 81 1.46 7.27 -6.52
C LEU A 81 2.64 7.21 -5.56
N LEU A 82 3.73 6.52 -5.94
CA LEU A 82 4.96 6.44 -5.15
C LEU A 82 5.83 7.72 -5.19
N ALA A 83 5.46 8.71 -5.99
CA ALA A 83 6.18 9.98 -6.04
C ALA A 83 6.15 10.67 -4.65
N PRO A 84 7.28 11.25 -4.19
CA PRO A 84 7.41 11.77 -2.82
C PRO A 84 6.43 12.90 -2.47
N LYS A 85 5.83 13.54 -3.48
CA LYS A 85 4.82 14.61 -3.37
C LYS A 85 3.52 14.25 -4.10
N CYS A 86 3.08 13.00 -4.00
CA CYS A 86 1.80 12.61 -4.57
C CYS A 86 0.64 13.21 -3.76
N GLU A 87 -0.04 14.20 -4.34
CA GLU A 87 -1.22 14.84 -3.75
C GLU A 87 -2.39 13.85 -3.62
N ILE A 88 -2.50 12.88 -4.53
CA ILE A 88 -3.63 11.92 -4.59
C ILE A 88 -3.80 11.19 -3.26
N ILE A 89 -2.70 10.63 -2.74
CA ILE A 89 -2.73 9.86 -1.49
C ILE A 89 -3.03 10.77 -0.30
N GLN A 90 -2.51 12.01 -0.31
CA GLN A 90 -2.76 12.98 0.75
C GLN A 90 -4.23 13.40 0.80
N GLU A 91 -4.81 13.72 -0.36
CA GLU A 91 -6.22 14.08 -0.48
C GLU A 91 -7.14 12.91 -0.08
N LEU A 92 -6.82 11.68 -0.52
CA LEU A 92 -7.55 10.48 -0.09
C LEU A 92 -7.50 10.27 1.42
N SER A 93 -6.32 10.47 2.03
CA SER A 93 -6.12 10.27 3.48
C SER A 93 -6.91 11.25 4.35
N GLN A 94 -7.37 12.37 3.78
CA GLN A 94 -8.23 13.34 4.46
C GLN A 94 -9.70 12.90 4.45
N LEU A 95 -10.12 12.06 3.50
CA LEU A 95 -11.51 11.60 3.37
C LEU A 95 -11.82 10.47 4.34
N TYR A 96 -11.03 9.40 4.28
CA TYR A 96 -11.23 8.21 5.11
C TYR A 96 -9.90 7.70 5.65
N PRO A 97 -9.88 7.12 6.86
CA PRO A 97 -8.75 6.31 7.30
C PRO A 97 -8.72 4.99 6.50
N PHE A 98 -7.58 4.69 5.89
CA PHE A 98 -7.36 3.44 5.16
C PHE A 98 -5.89 3.01 5.25
N GLU A 99 -5.67 1.72 5.01
CA GLU A 99 -4.37 1.11 4.78
C GLU A 99 -4.18 0.93 3.27
N LEU A 100 -2.97 1.21 2.79
CA LEU A 100 -2.62 1.13 1.37
C LEU A 100 -1.24 0.51 1.21
N VAL A 101 -1.15 -0.48 0.34
CA VAL A 101 0.09 -1.13 -0.06
C VAL A 101 0.23 -1.03 -1.58
N LEU A 102 1.35 -0.45 -2.03
CA LEU A 102 1.64 -0.23 -3.44
C LEU A 102 2.75 -1.17 -3.89
N GLY A 103 2.43 -2.08 -4.81
CA GLY A 103 3.38 -2.99 -5.44
C GLY A 103 3.91 -2.42 -6.77
N MET A 104 5.24 -2.42 -6.93
CA MET A 104 5.90 -2.05 -8.19
C MET A 104 5.53 -2.95 -9.38
N ASN A 105 4.88 -4.09 -9.10
CA ASN A 105 4.31 -5.02 -10.08
C ASN A 105 2.92 -4.59 -10.62
N GLY A 106 2.44 -3.39 -10.30
CA GLY A 106 1.13 -2.92 -10.75
C GLY A 106 -0.04 -3.43 -9.90
N ARG A 107 0.22 -3.97 -8.71
CA ARG A 107 -0.82 -4.40 -7.77
C ARG A 107 -0.93 -3.41 -6.63
N ILE A 108 -2.16 -3.02 -6.31
CA ILE A 108 -2.49 -2.19 -5.15
C ILE A 108 -3.39 -3.00 -4.24
N TRP A 109 -3.06 -3.02 -2.95
CA TRP A 109 -3.95 -3.51 -1.91
C TRP A 109 -4.42 -2.35 -1.05
N VAL A 110 -5.73 -2.29 -0.78
CA VAL A 110 -6.34 -1.23 0.02
C VAL A 110 -7.35 -1.80 1.00
N LYS A 111 -7.39 -1.25 2.21
CA LYS A 111 -8.36 -1.61 3.23
C LYS A 111 -8.84 -0.37 3.97
N ALA A 112 -10.14 -0.11 3.95
CA ALA A 112 -10.77 0.91 4.79
C ALA A 112 -11.64 0.26 5.87
N LYS A 113 -12.29 1.08 6.70
CA LYS A 113 -13.18 0.60 7.77
C LYS A 113 -14.40 -0.15 7.23
N THR A 114 -14.93 0.29 6.08
CA THR A 114 -16.08 -0.35 5.43
C THR A 114 -15.76 -0.76 3.99
N VAL A 115 -16.48 -1.76 3.49
CA VAL A 115 -16.37 -2.20 2.09
C VAL A 115 -16.71 -1.05 1.14
N GLN A 116 -17.74 -0.26 1.44
CA GLN A 116 -18.11 0.91 0.63
C GLN A 116 -16.98 1.94 0.53
N GLN A 117 -16.34 2.28 1.65
CA GLN A 117 -15.18 3.19 1.65
C GLN A 117 -14.02 2.61 0.85
N THR A 118 -13.76 1.31 0.98
CA THR A 118 -12.71 0.62 0.22
C THR A 118 -12.98 0.73 -1.27
N LEU A 119 -14.20 0.45 -1.73
CA LEU A 119 -14.59 0.55 -3.14
C LEU A 119 -14.50 1.99 -3.67
N ILE A 120 -14.91 2.99 -2.87
CA ILE A 120 -14.77 4.40 -3.24
C ILE A 120 -13.30 4.76 -3.48
N ILE A 121 -12.40 4.34 -2.58
CA ILE A 121 -10.96 4.60 -2.73
C ILE A 121 -10.39 3.90 -3.97
N VAL A 122 -10.77 2.64 -4.22
CA VAL A 122 -10.34 1.90 -5.42
C VAL A 122 -10.74 2.64 -6.69
N ASN A 123 -12.02 3.03 -6.80
CA ASN A 123 -12.53 3.72 -7.98
C ASN A 123 -11.83 5.06 -8.23
N ILE A 124 -11.53 5.80 -7.16
CA ILE A 124 -10.78 7.06 -7.27
C ILE A 124 -9.34 6.80 -7.72
N LEU A 125 -8.67 5.79 -7.15
CA LEU A 125 -7.30 5.44 -7.53
C LEU A 125 -7.22 5.08 -9.01
N GLU A 126 -8.14 4.28 -9.53
CA GLU A 126 -8.21 3.93 -10.95
C GLU A 126 -8.49 5.18 -11.83
N ALA A 127 -9.43 6.04 -11.43
CA ALA A 127 -9.75 7.25 -12.19
C ALA A 127 -8.61 8.29 -12.20
N CYS A 128 -7.77 8.32 -11.16
CA CYS A 128 -6.65 9.26 -11.02
C CYS A 128 -5.55 9.10 -12.08
N GLU A 129 -5.57 8.01 -12.85
CA GLU A 129 -4.68 7.84 -13.99
C GLU A 129 -4.94 8.89 -15.07
N TYR A 130 -6.21 9.18 -15.36
CA TYR A 130 -6.64 10.05 -16.47
C TYR A 130 -7.18 11.42 -16.02
N MET A 131 -7.35 11.64 -14.71
CA MET A 131 -7.86 12.90 -14.18
C MET A 131 -6.77 13.98 -14.00
N THR A 132 -7.14 15.23 -14.31
CA THR A 132 -6.35 16.41 -13.92
C THR A 132 -6.51 16.71 -12.42
N ALA A 133 -5.62 17.54 -11.86
CA ALA A 133 -5.67 17.91 -10.45
C ALA A 133 -6.99 18.60 -10.05
N GLU A 134 -7.56 19.41 -10.94
CA GLU A 134 -8.84 20.09 -10.70
C GLU A 134 -10.02 19.12 -10.71
N GLN A 135 -10.07 18.24 -11.71
CA GLN A 135 -11.11 17.20 -11.79
C GLN A 135 -11.07 16.26 -10.59
N ARG A 136 -9.87 15.91 -10.12
CA ARG A 136 -9.68 15.10 -8.93
C ARG A 136 -10.25 15.78 -7.69
N LYS A 137 -9.90 17.04 -7.45
CA LYS A 137 -10.44 17.82 -6.31
C LYS A 137 -11.96 17.91 -6.36
N GLN A 138 -12.54 18.16 -7.55
CA GLN A 138 -14.00 18.19 -7.72
C GLN A 138 -14.63 16.83 -7.46
N ALA A 139 -14.03 15.73 -7.94
CA ALA A 139 -14.53 14.38 -7.70
C ALA A 139 -14.50 14.02 -6.20
N LEU A 140 -13.43 14.39 -5.50
CA LEU A 140 -13.30 14.17 -4.05
C LEU A 140 -14.29 15.02 -3.25
N ALA A 141 -14.51 16.29 -3.62
CA ALA A 141 -15.49 17.16 -2.97
C ALA A 141 -16.93 16.63 -3.10
N LYS A 142 -17.27 16.03 -4.24
CA LYS A 142 -18.59 15.39 -4.43
C LYS A 142 -18.80 14.21 -3.49
N LEU A 143 -17.73 13.47 -3.20
CA LEU A 143 -17.78 12.28 -2.34
C LEU A 143 -17.77 12.63 -0.85
N SER A 144 -17.23 13.78 -0.46
CA SER A 144 -17.30 14.26 0.93
C SER A 144 -18.64 14.92 1.30
N GLY A 145 -19.49 15.22 0.32
CA GLY A 145 -20.75 15.96 0.49
C GLY A 145 -22.01 15.13 0.72
N ASN A 146 -21.87 13.80 0.86
CA ASN A 146 -22.94 12.86 1.20
C ASN A 146 -22.73 12.29 2.61
#